data_AF-A0A8T3V1N1-F1
#
_entry.id   AF-A0A8T3V1N1-F1
#
_cell.length_a   1.000
_cell.length_b   1.000
_cell.length_c   1.000
_cell.angle_alpha   90.00
_cell.angle_beta   90.00
_cell.angle_gamma   90.00
#
_symmetry.space_group_name_H-M   'P 1'
#
loop_
_entity.id
_entity.type
_entity.pdbx_description
1 polymer ?
#
loop_
_entity_poly.entity_id
_entity_poly.type
_entity_poly.pdbx_seq_one_letter_code
_entity_poly.pdbx_strand_id
1 'polypeptide(L)'
;MFDFSHYCDVGDYLINVPSEANIRSGISRYYYYSGLCCVRRYLVETMNETEFINAFNIHKRICDRLINSCDDTEASIGEKLIQLKELRNNADYDWRLGLDYFNENLNNVQRDSKIILEQIEALRNSPPLEL
;
A
#
# COMPACT_ATOMS: atom_id res chain seq x y z
N MET A 1 -17.50 -7.89 -7.52
CA MET A 1 -16.07 -7.51 -7.41
C MET A 1 -15.68 -7.59 -5.95
N PHE A 2 -14.52 -8.15 -5.63
CA PHE A 2 -14.08 -8.32 -4.24
C PHE A 2 -13.78 -6.96 -3.62
N ASP A 3 -14.36 -6.66 -2.45
CA ASP A 3 -14.05 -5.43 -1.74
C ASP A 3 -12.78 -5.63 -0.91
N PHE A 4 -11.70 -5.03 -1.39
CA PHE A 4 -10.43 -5.12 -0.71
C PHE A 4 -10.49 -4.37 0.63
N SER A 5 -11.37 -3.36 0.77
CA SER A 5 -12.11 -2.98 2.00
C SER A 5 -11.53 -3.43 3.34
N HIS A 6 -11.84 -4.69 3.53
CA HIS A 6 -11.84 -5.42 4.78
C HIS A 6 -10.43 -5.86 5.18
N TYR A 7 -9.43 -5.75 4.30
CA TYR A 7 -8.06 -6.12 4.66
C TYR A 7 -7.39 -5.09 5.58
N CYS A 8 -7.83 -3.83 5.64
CA CYS A 8 -7.37 -2.90 6.67
C CYS A 8 -7.89 -3.35 8.03
N ASP A 9 -9.16 -3.75 8.10
CA ASP A 9 -9.76 -4.26 9.33
C ASP A 9 -9.04 -5.55 9.79
N VAL A 10 -8.66 -6.42 8.85
CA VAL A 10 -7.81 -7.59 9.15
C VAL A 10 -6.43 -7.16 9.64
N GLY A 11 -5.83 -6.14 9.03
CA GLY A 11 -4.57 -5.55 9.47
C GLY A 11 -4.66 -5.03 10.90
N ASP A 12 -5.67 -4.21 11.20
CA ASP A 12 -5.99 -3.67 12.52
C ASP A 12 -6.23 -4.80 13.53
N TYR A 13 -6.96 -5.84 13.17
CA TYR A 13 -7.16 -6.99 14.04
C TYR A 13 -5.83 -7.68 14.37
N LEU A 14 -5.00 -7.96 13.37
CA LEU A 14 -3.78 -8.74 13.54
C LEU A 14 -2.73 -8.03 14.40
N ILE A 15 -2.52 -6.73 14.20
CA ILE A 15 -1.52 -5.97 14.95
C ILE A 15 -1.86 -5.83 16.44
N ASN A 16 -3.15 -5.94 16.79
CA ASN A 16 -3.63 -5.86 18.17
C ASN A 16 -3.49 -7.19 18.93
N VAL A 17 -3.10 -8.27 18.25
CA VAL A 17 -2.81 -9.56 18.90
C VAL A 17 -1.31 -9.62 19.19
N PRO A 18 -0.88 -9.75 20.47
CA PRO A 18 0.53 -9.66 20.87
C PRO A 18 1.32 -10.92 20.46
N SER A 19 1.63 -10.99 19.17
CA SER A 19 2.37 -12.07 18.52
C SER A 19 3.13 -11.49 17.35
N GLU A 20 4.43 -11.77 17.28
CA GLU A 20 5.27 -11.33 16.17
C GLU A 20 4.74 -11.82 14.82
N ALA A 21 4.26 -13.07 14.75
CA ALA A 21 3.68 -13.61 13.55
C ALA A 21 2.43 -12.83 13.09
N ASN A 22 1.61 -12.39 14.05
CA ASN A 22 0.40 -11.60 13.75
C ASN A 22 0.77 -10.17 13.33
N ILE A 23 1.72 -9.54 14.03
CA ILE A 23 2.19 -8.19 13.68
C ILE A 23 2.82 -8.16 12.29
N ARG A 24 3.72 -9.09 11.98
CA ARG A 24 4.30 -9.25 10.63
C ARG A 24 3.22 -9.47 9.58
N SER A 25 2.25 -10.35 9.87
CA SER A 25 1.12 -10.60 8.97
C SER A 25 0.26 -9.35 8.77
N GLY A 26 0.02 -8.57 9.82
CA GLY A 26 -0.73 -7.32 9.79
C GLY A 26 -0.07 -6.28 8.90
N ILE A 27 1.24 -6.07 9.03
CA ILE A 27 2.03 -5.19 8.15
C ILE A 27 1.86 -5.58 6.68
N SER A 28 1.95 -6.88 6.39
CA SER A 28 1.73 -7.38 5.04
C SER A 28 0.30 -7.12 4.54
N ARG A 29 -0.73 -7.25 5.38
CA ARG A 29 -2.12 -6.90 5.00
C ARG A 29 -2.29 -5.43 4.68
N TYR A 30 -1.71 -4.53 5.47
CA TYR A 30 -1.73 -3.11 5.16
C TYR A 30 -1.13 -2.82 3.79
N TYR A 31 0.07 -3.32 3.50
CA TYR A 31 0.72 -3.08 2.21
C TYR A 31 -0.08 -3.61 1.01
N TYR A 32 -0.53 -4.87 1.07
CA TYR A 32 -1.28 -5.47 -0.03
C TYR A 32 -2.58 -4.74 -0.30
N TYR A 33 -3.25 -4.32 0.76
CA TYR A 33 -4.57 -3.74 0.66
C TYR A 33 -4.56 -2.26 0.29
N SER A 34 -4.06 -1.41 1.19
CA SER A 34 -4.17 0.04 1.00
C SER A 34 -3.30 0.51 -0.12
N GLY A 35 -2.10 -0.06 -0.21
CA GLY A 35 -1.13 0.30 -1.21
C GLY A 35 -1.47 -0.31 -2.56
N LEU A 36 -1.18 -1.59 -2.73
CA LEU A 36 -1.05 -2.15 -4.07
C LEU A 36 -2.38 -2.34 -4.80
N CYS A 37 -3.38 -2.94 -4.16
CA CYS A 37 -4.62 -3.31 -4.84
C CYS A 37 -5.46 -2.08 -5.21
N CYS A 38 -5.63 -1.13 -4.28
CA CYS A 38 -6.41 0.08 -4.51
C CYS A 38 -5.75 0.98 -5.56
N VAL A 39 -4.43 1.19 -5.45
CA VAL A 39 -3.68 1.96 -6.45
C VAL A 39 -3.73 1.30 -7.82
N ARG A 40 -3.51 -0.01 -7.90
CA ARG A 40 -3.59 -0.72 -9.19
C ARG A 40 -4.96 -0.57 -9.83
N ARG A 41 -6.01 -0.63 -9.01
CA ARG A 41 -7.38 -0.46 -9.48
C ARG A 41 -7.62 0.95 -10.00
N TYR A 42 -7.13 1.97 -9.30
CA TYR A 42 -7.14 3.35 -9.77
C TYR A 42 -6.43 3.50 -11.12
N LEU A 43 -5.20 2.99 -11.26
CA LEU A 43 -4.45 3.08 -12.51
C LEU A 43 -5.19 2.41 -13.68
N VAL A 44 -5.77 1.23 -13.46
CA VAL A 44 -6.47 0.48 -14.52
C VAL A 44 -7.86 1.06 -14.83
N GLU A 45 -8.68 1.32 -13.82
CA GLU A 45 -10.09 1.69 -14.00
C GLU A 45 -10.30 3.20 -14.19
N THR A 46 -9.44 4.03 -13.60
CA THR A 46 -9.57 5.50 -13.63
C THR A 46 -8.62 6.12 -14.64
N MET A 47 -7.35 5.70 -14.64
CA MET A 47 -6.33 6.23 -15.57
C MET A 47 -6.22 5.43 -16.88
N ASN A 48 -7.01 4.35 -17.04
CA ASN A 48 -7.03 3.49 -18.23
C ASN A 48 -5.64 2.87 -18.57
N GLU A 49 -4.76 2.72 -17.59
CA GLU A 49 -3.42 2.14 -17.73
C GLU A 49 -3.48 0.59 -17.68
N THR A 50 -4.02 0.00 -18.75
CA THR A 50 -4.28 -1.45 -18.84
C THR A 50 -3.04 -2.34 -18.73
N GLU A 51 -1.84 -1.80 -18.90
CA GLU A 51 -0.58 -2.53 -18.73
C GLU A 51 -0.40 -3.07 -17.30
N PHE A 52 -1.08 -2.48 -16.30
CA PHE A 52 -1.04 -2.93 -14.91
C PHE A 52 -1.98 -4.12 -14.63
N ILE A 53 -2.74 -4.60 -15.62
CA ILE A 53 -3.61 -5.78 -15.46
C ILE A 53 -2.80 -7.08 -15.32
N ASN A 54 -1.69 -7.26 -16.04
CA ASN A 54 -0.91 -8.51 -15.98
C ASN A 54 0.60 -8.26 -15.93
N ALA A 55 1.03 -7.11 -15.39
CA ALA A 55 2.44 -6.77 -15.37
C ALA A 55 3.27 -7.73 -14.49
N PHE A 56 4.37 -8.21 -15.03
CA PHE A 56 5.47 -8.75 -14.24
C PHE A 56 6.08 -7.64 -13.38
N ASN A 57 6.55 -7.98 -12.17
CA ASN A 57 7.08 -7.00 -11.19
C ASN A 57 6.13 -5.82 -10.91
N ILE A 58 4.82 -6.10 -10.87
CA ILE A 58 3.75 -5.10 -10.69
C ILE A 58 4.03 -4.11 -9.56
N HIS A 59 4.51 -4.58 -8.41
CA HIS A 59 4.79 -3.74 -7.24
C HIS A 59 5.78 -2.62 -7.57
N LYS A 60 6.90 -2.96 -8.20
CA LYS A 60 7.94 -1.99 -8.57
C LYS A 60 7.40 -1.02 -9.62
N ARG A 61 6.75 -1.55 -10.66
CA ARG A 61 6.22 -0.72 -11.75
C ARG A 61 5.19 0.29 -11.28
N ILE A 62 4.29 -0.09 -10.37
CA ILE A 62 3.32 0.84 -9.79
C ILE A 62 4.02 1.94 -8.98
N CYS A 63 4.98 1.59 -8.13
CA CYS A 63 5.73 2.58 -7.36
C CYS A 63 6.47 3.55 -8.28
N ASP A 64 7.18 3.02 -9.29
CA ASP A 64 7.93 3.82 -10.26
C ASP A 64 6.99 4.75 -11.06
N ARG A 65 5.81 4.27 -11.49
CA ARG A 65 4.83 5.10 -12.22
C ARG A 65 4.28 6.24 -11.37
N LEU A 66 3.98 5.98 -10.10
CA LEU A 66 3.42 6.99 -9.19
C LEU A 66 4.45 8.07 -8.83
N ILE A 67 5.68 7.67 -8.47
CA ILE A 67 6.73 8.64 -8.10
C ILE A 67 7.11 9.56 -9.25
N ASN A 68 7.04 9.06 -10.48
CA ASN A 68 7.32 9.86 -11.68
C ASN A 68 6.07 10.59 -12.20
N SER A 69 4.97 10.60 -11.46
CA SER A 69 3.80 11.39 -11.84
C SER A 69 4.04 12.88 -11.71
N CYS A 70 3.40 13.67 -12.56
CA CYS A 70 3.35 15.13 -12.43
C CYS A 70 2.34 15.59 -11.36
N ASP A 71 1.47 14.70 -10.89
CA ASP A 71 0.53 14.98 -9.80
C ASP A 71 1.21 14.72 -8.45
N ASP A 72 1.25 15.75 -7.60
CA ASP A 72 1.90 15.69 -6.28
C ASP A 72 1.25 14.64 -5.36
N THR A 73 -0.06 14.38 -5.54
CA THR A 73 -0.77 13.36 -4.75
C THR A 73 -0.35 11.97 -5.17
N GLU A 74 -0.29 11.69 -6.47
CA GLU A 74 0.23 10.43 -7.00
C GLU A 74 1.68 10.19 -6.57
N ALA A 75 2.54 11.21 -6.69
CA ALA A 75 3.93 11.13 -6.27
C ALA A 75 4.05 10.79 -4.77
N SER A 76 3.28 11.48 -3.92
CA SER A 76 3.22 11.21 -2.48
C SER A 76 2.75 9.80 -2.14
N ILE A 77 1.73 9.28 -2.85
CA ILE A 77 1.28 7.90 -2.72
C ILE A 77 2.41 6.93 -3.06
N GLY A 78 3.14 7.20 -4.14
CA GLY A 78 4.28 6.40 -4.60
C GLY A 78 5.38 6.27 -3.55
N GLU A 79 5.77 7.37 -2.89
CA GLU A 79 6.76 7.38 -1.82
C GLU A 79 6.33 6.53 -0.62
N LYS A 80 5.08 6.72 -0.17
CA LYS A 80 4.51 5.95 0.95
C LYS A 80 4.41 4.46 0.63
N LEU A 81 4.05 4.14 -0.61
CA LEU A 81 4.00 2.77 -1.11
C LEU A 81 5.36 2.08 -1.03
N ILE A 82 6.45 2.78 -1.37
CA ILE A 82 7.81 2.24 -1.25
C ILE A 82 8.13 1.93 0.21
N GLN A 83 7.83 2.86 1.13
CA GLN A 83 8.09 2.66 2.56
C GLN A 83 7.33 1.44 3.10
N LEU A 84 6.03 1.32 2.76
CA LEU A 84 5.22 0.16 3.15
C LEU A 84 5.74 -1.13 2.52
N LYS A 85 6.20 -1.10 1.27
CA LYS A 85 6.80 -2.26 0.60
C LYS A 85 8.07 -2.74 1.30
N GLU A 86 8.92 -1.82 1.73
CA GLU A 86 10.16 -2.14 2.46
C GLU A 86 9.84 -2.76 3.82
N LEU A 87 8.93 -2.15 4.59
CA LEU A 87 8.47 -2.69 5.87
C LEU A 87 7.85 -4.07 5.72
N ARG A 88 7.03 -4.28 4.68
CA ARG A 88 6.47 -5.59 4.34
C ARG A 88 7.55 -6.61 3.99
N ASN A 89 8.56 -6.23 3.20
CA ASN A 89 9.65 -7.13 2.85
C ASN A 89 10.47 -7.52 4.09
N ASN A 90 10.71 -6.56 4.99
CA ASN A 90 11.36 -6.80 6.28
C ASN A 90 10.53 -7.75 7.15
N ALA A 91 9.22 -7.54 7.21
CA ALA A 91 8.28 -8.38 7.96
C ALA A 91 8.21 -9.81 7.42
N ASP A 92 8.19 -9.99 6.09
CA ASP A 92 8.03 -11.32 5.47
C ASP A 92 9.34 -12.10 5.38
N TYR A 93 10.50 -11.43 5.23
CA TYR A 93 11.74 -12.10 4.83
C TYR A 93 12.95 -11.86 5.74
N ASP A 94 12.97 -10.79 6.56
CA ASP A 94 14.09 -10.56 7.46
C ASP A 94 13.84 -11.16 8.85
N TRP A 95 14.49 -12.29 9.10
CA TRP A 95 14.46 -13.00 10.38
C TRP A 95 15.33 -12.35 11.46
N ARG A 96 16.19 -11.39 11.10
CA ARG A 96 17.07 -10.69 12.05
C ARG A 96 16.38 -9.53 12.75
N LEU A 97 15.32 -8.98 12.14
CA LEU A 97 14.51 -7.93 12.73
C LEU A 97 13.52 -8.54 13.71
N GLY A 98 13.44 -7.99 14.91
CA GLY A 98 12.56 -8.48 15.97
C GLY A 98 11.28 -7.67 16.13
N LEU A 99 10.46 -8.08 17.09
CA LEU A 99 9.19 -7.45 17.44
C LEU A 99 9.30 -5.94 17.71
N ASP A 100 10.36 -5.49 18.40
CA ASP A 100 10.57 -4.08 18.74
C ASP A 100 10.64 -3.20 17.49
N TYR A 101 11.40 -3.63 16.47
CA TYR A 101 11.50 -2.93 15.20
C TYR A 101 10.13 -2.77 14.53
N PHE A 102 9.32 -3.83 14.52
CA PHE A 102 7.99 -3.76 13.90
C PHE A 102 7.04 -2.86 14.70
N ASN A 103 7.07 -2.94 16.02
CA ASN A 103 6.25 -2.09 16.90
C ASN A 103 6.57 -0.60 16.72
N GLU A 104 7.84 -0.23 16.58
CA GLU A 104 8.24 1.16 16.31
C GLU A 104 7.67 1.68 14.98
N ASN A 105 7.44 0.80 14.02
CA ASN A 105 6.95 1.14 12.69
C ASN A 105 5.43 0.99 12.52
N LEU A 106 4.71 0.35 13.46
CA LEU A 106 3.27 0.06 13.34
C LEU A 106 2.44 1.33 13.11
N ASN A 107 2.69 2.39 13.89
CA ASN A 107 1.97 3.65 13.75
C ASN A 107 2.15 4.26 12.35
N ASN A 108 3.36 4.16 11.78
CA ASN A 108 3.64 4.64 10.43
C ASN A 108 2.90 3.80 9.39
N VAL A 109 2.94 2.46 9.53
CA VAL A 109 2.24 1.55 8.63
C VAL A 109 0.74 1.85 8.59
N GLN A 110 0.09 1.97 9.75
CA GLN A 110 -1.33 2.27 9.84
C GLN A 110 -1.68 3.64 9.26
N ARG A 111 -0.89 4.66 9.61
CA ARG A 111 -1.11 6.03 9.16
C ARG A 111 -0.95 6.13 7.64
N ASP A 112 0.16 5.66 7.11
CA ASP A 112 0.46 5.78 5.68
C ASP A 112 -0.47 4.93 4.83
N SER A 113 -0.90 3.77 5.35
CA SER A 113 -1.97 2.97 4.75
C SER A 113 -3.28 3.75 4.60
N LYS A 114 -3.74 4.41 5.67
CA LYS A 114 -4.98 5.22 5.66
C LYS A 114 -4.87 6.42 4.72
N ILE A 115 -3.75 7.13 4.76
CA ILE A 115 -3.51 8.28 3.88
C ILE A 115 -3.57 7.85 2.40
N ILE A 116 -2.92 6.73 2.03
CA ILE A 116 -2.98 6.24 0.65
C ILE A 116 -4.43 5.94 0.23
N LEU A 117 -5.21 5.29 1.10
CA LEU A 117 -6.61 4.98 0.79
C LEU A 117 -7.45 6.23 0.57
N GLU A 118 -7.33 7.21 1.47
CA GLU A 118 -8.03 8.48 1.37
C GLU A 118 -7.66 9.24 0.09
N GLN A 119 -6.37 9.31 -0.22
CA GLN A 119 -5.86 10.00 -1.41
C GLN A 119 -6.27 9.30 -2.70
N ILE A 120 -6.21 7.97 -2.76
CA ILE A 120 -6.66 7.21 -3.94
C ILE A 120 -8.16 7.35 -4.13
N GLU A 121 -8.95 7.33 -3.07
CA GLU A 121 -10.40 7.54 -3.19
C GLU A 121 -10.71 8.96 -3.67
N ALA A 122 -9.96 9.97 -3.22
CA ALA A 122 -10.08 11.33 -3.73
C ALA A 122 -9.75 11.40 -5.24
N LEU A 123 -8.64 10.80 -5.67
CA LEU A 123 -8.22 10.75 -7.08
C LEU A 123 -9.23 9.99 -7.96
N ARG A 124 -9.85 8.91 -7.45
CA ARG A 124 -10.91 8.19 -8.18
C ARG A 124 -12.17 9.03 -8.41
N ASN A 125 -12.49 9.91 -7.46
CA ASN A 125 -13.66 10.79 -7.53
C ASN A 125 -13.38 12.11 -8.28
N SER A 126 -12.12 12.50 -8.39
CA SER A 126 -11.68 13.71 -9.09
C SER A 126 -10.30 13.46 -9.71
N PRO A 127 -10.24 12.70 -10.82
CA PRO A 127 -8.97 12.35 -11.44
C PRO A 127 -8.26 13.59 -11.97
N PRO A 128 -6.91 13.59 -11.98
CA PRO A 128 -6.15 14.65 -12.60
C PRO A 128 -6.54 14.75 -14.07
N LEU A 129 -6.70 15.98 -14.57
CA LEU A 129 -6.90 16.20 -16.00
C LEU A 129 -5.63 15.75 -16.74
N GLU A 130 -5.78 14.82 -17.69
CA GLU A 130 -4.69 14.49 -18.61
C GLU A 130 -4.23 15.79 -19.30
N LEU A 131 -2.94 16.13 -19.13
CA LEU A 131 -2.28 17.23 -19.84
C LEU A 131 -1.95 16.81 -21.28
#